data_AF-A0A1G2W384-F1
#
_entry.id   AF-A0A1G2W384-F1
#
_cell.length_a   1.000
_cell.length_b   1.000
_cell.length_c   1.000
_cell.angle_alpha   90.00
_cell.angle_beta   90.00
_cell.angle_gamma   90.00
#
_symmetry.space_group_name_H-M   'P 1'
#
loop_
_entity.id
_entity.type
_entity.pdbx_description
1 polymer ?
#
loop_
_entity_poly.entity_id
_entity_poly.type
_entity_poly.pdbx_seq_one_letter_code
_entity_poly.pdbx_strand_id
1 'polypeptide(L)'
;MGKCDAVGGAKDWASDTRAFIALWALPGAAMLAALLLEPTLRAAVWAGMLVWMGFACLLNARRCGRIHCRVTGPYLLAMAGLVVAYAAGAAPFGPHGWSFLGGATLIGFVVLWWGSERLWGKFGRP
;
A
#
# COMPACT_ATOMS: atom_id res chain seq x y z
N MET A 1 -19.21 9.55 -5.00
CA MET A 1 -18.04 10.34 -4.55
C MET A 1 -17.96 10.21 -3.03
N GLY A 2 -16.98 9.47 -2.48
CA GLY A 2 -16.88 9.25 -1.04
C GLY A 2 -16.43 10.52 -0.31
N LYS A 3 -17.24 10.99 0.64
CA LYS A 3 -16.87 12.07 1.57
C LYS A 3 -16.22 11.41 2.81
N CYS A 4 -15.33 12.11 3.51
CA CYS A 4 -14.94 11.66 4.85
C CYS A 4 -16.18 11.71 5.76
N ASP A 5 -16.31 10.76 6.70
CA ASP A 5 -17.40 10.76 7.66
C ASP A 5 -17.12 11.79 8.79
N ALA A 6 -17.71 12.98 8.60
CA ALA A 6 -17.90 14.11 9.52
C ALA A 6 -16.74 15.12 9.77
N VAL A 7 -17.17 16.40 9.73
CA VAL A 7 -16.54 17.69 10.14
C VAL A 7 -15.67 18.45 9.12
N GLY A 8 -15.06 17.80 8.12
CA GLY A 8 -14.29 18.52 7.09
C GLY A 8 -14.65 18.03 5.71
N GLY A 9 -14.97 18.92 4.77
CA GLY A 9 -15.25 18.62 3.36
C GLY A 9 -14.10 17.98 2.56
N ALA A 10 -13.13 17.36 3.24
CA ALA A 10 -12.09 16.55 2.61
C ALA A 10 -12.71 15.33 1.91
N LYS A 11 -12.11 14.98 0.79
CA LYS A 11 -12.54 13.89 -0.08
C LYS A 11 -11.76 12.63 0.30
N ASP A 12 -12.46 11.52 0.53
CA ASP A 12 -11.81 10.23 0.74
C ASP A 12 -11.23 9.74 -0.58
N TRP A 13 -9.90 9.67 -0.65
CA TRP A 13 -9.18 9.26 -1.85
C TRP A 13 -9.39 7.79 -2.18
N ALA A 14 -9.57 6.94 -1.17
CA ALA A 14 -9.81 5.51 -1.38
C ALA A 14 -11.20 5.24 -2.01
N SER A 15 -12.16 6.13 -1.74
CA SER A 15 -13.53 6.05 -2.27
C SER A 15 -13.78 6.97 -3.48
N ASP A 16 -12.73 7.59 -4.02
CA ASP A 16 -12.78 8.40 -5.23
C ASP A 16 -12.10 7.69 -6.39
N THR A 17 -12.80 7.50 -7.51
CA THR A 17 -12.29 6.73 -8.65
C THR A 17 -10.99 7.29 -9.22
N ARG A 18 -10.88 8.62 -9.39
CA ARG A 18 -9.68 9.24 -9.98
C ARG A 18 -8.48 9.14 -9.04
N ALA A 19 -8.68 9.49 -7.77
CA ALA A 19 -7.64 9.33 -6.77
C ALA A 19 -7.25 7.86 -6.59
N PHE A 20 -8.22 6.94 -6.58
CA PHE A 20 -7.97 5.50 -6.46
C PHE A 20 -7.06 4.99 -7.58
N ILE A 21 -7.38 5.38 -8.83
CA ILE A 21 -6.58 5.00 -10.00
C ILE A 21 -5.16 5.53 -9.87
N ALA A 22 -5.00 6.81 -9.54
CA ALA A 22 -3.68 7.46 -9.47
C ALA A 22 -2.82 6.95 -8.31
N LEU A 23 -3.44 6.68 -7.16
CA LEU A 23 -2.72 6.43 -5.90
C LEU A 23 -2.52 4.95 -5.60
N TRP A 24 -3.33 4.04 -6.16
CA TRP A 24 -3.20 2.60 -5.92
C TRP A 24 -3.24 1.75 -7.20
N ALA A 25 -4.16 2.02 -8.14
CA ALA A 25 -4.28 1.14 -9.32
C ALA A 25 -3.07 1.26 -10.27
N LEU A 26 -2.65 2.48 -10.61
CA LEU A 26 -1.45 2.72 -11.44
C LEU A 26 -0.18 2.22 -10.76
N PRO A 27 0.07 2.50 -9.46
CA PRO A 27 1.19 1.91 -8.74
C PRO A 27 1.18 0.38 -8.73
N GLY A 28 0.03 -0.25 -8.47
CA GLY A 28 -0.11 -1.70 -8.51
C GLY A 28 0.16 -2.28 -9.89
N ALA A 29 -0.35 -1.66 -10.95
CA ALA A 29 -0.07 -2.04 -12.33
C ALA A 29 1.42 -1.89 -12.69
N ALA A 30 2.07 -0.81 -12.23
CA ALA A 30 3.49 -0.59 -12.41
C ALA A 30 4.33 -1.68 -11.70
N MET A 31 3.94 -2.09 -10.49
CA MET A 31 4.59 -3.21 -9.79
C MET A 31 4.46 -4.52 -10.56
N LEU A 32 3.27 -4.83 -11.11
CA LEU A 32 3.05 -6.02 -11.92
C LEU A 32 3.90 -6.00 -13.20
N ALA A 33 3.94 -4.86 -13.90
CA ALA A 33 4.80 -4.69 -15.07
C ALA A 33 6.29 -4.85 -14.73
N ALA A 34 6.71 -4.42 -13.53
CA ALA A 34 8.10 -4.56 -13.07
C ALA A 34 8.56 -6.01 -12.90
N LEU A 35 7.65 -6.99 -12.88
CA LEU A 35 8.01 -8.41 -12.89
C LEU A 35 8.79 -8.83 -14.15
N LEU A 36 8.67 -8.06 -15.23
CA LEU A 36 9.40 -8.28 -16.49
C LEU A 36 10.80 -7.64 -16.49
N LEU A 37 11.13 -6.86 -15.46
CA LEU A 37 12.40 -6.13 -15.37
C LEU A 37 13.45 -6.95 -14.61
N GLU A 38 14.71 -6.60 -14.86
CA GLU A 38 15.88 -7.06 -14.11
C GLU A 38 15.72 -6.76 -12.60
N PRO A 39 16.31 -7.57 -11.70
CA PRO A 39 16.03 -7.51 -10.26
C PRO A 39 16.21 -6.14 -9.62
N THR A 40 17.25 -5.40 -9.99
CA THR A 40 17.53 -4.07 -9.43
C THR A 40 16.46 -3.05 -9.82
N LEU A 41 16.06 -3.03 -11.09
CA LEU A 41 15.04 -2.10 -11.57
C LEU A 41 13.65 -2.48 -11.04
N ARG A 42 13.35 -3.78 -10.96
CA ARG A 42 12.16 -4.31 -10.29
C ARG A 42 12.08 -3.82 -8.84
N ALA A 43 13.19 -3.93 -8.09
CA ALA A 43 13.25 -3.47 -6.71
C ALA A 43 13.00 -1.97 -6.58
N ALA A 44 13.61 -1.15 -7.44
CA ALA A 44 13.41 0.29 -7.45
C ALA A 44 11.94 0.66 -7.70
N VAL A 45 11.30 0.03 -8.70
CA VAL A 45 9.88 0.25 -9.01
C VAL A 45 9.00 -0.20 -7.83
N TRP A 46 9.23 -1.40 -7.31
CA TRP A 46 8.44 -1.95 -6.21
C TRP A 46 8.55 -1.09 -4.94
N ALA A 47 9.76 -0.73 -4.54
CA ALA A 47 9.99 0.13 -3.39
C ALA A 47 9.34 1.50 -3.59
N GLY A 48 9.52 2.13 -4.75
CA GLY A 48 8.92 3.43 -5.06
C GLY A 48 7.39 3.42 -5.03
N MET A 49 6.77 2.40 -5.65
CA MET A 49 5.31 2.27 -5.68
C MET A 49 4.73 1.94 -4.29
N LEU A 50 5.40 1.09 -3.51
CA LEU A 50 5.00 0.78 -2.13
C LEU A 50 5.09 2.01 -1.23
N VAL A 51 6.17 2.79 -1.35
CA VAL A 51 6.32 4.08 -0.65
C VAL A 51 5.20 5.03 -1.03
N TRP A 52 4.93 5.18 -2.33
CA TRP A 52 3.86 6.04 -2.83
C TRP A 52 2.49 5.66 -2.26
N MET A 53 2.10 4.38 -2.37
CA MET A 53 0.83 3.88 -1.83
C MET A 53 0.76 4.00 -0.31
N GLY A 54 1.85 3.69 0.40
CA GLY A 54 1.95 3.78 1.85
C GLY A 54 1.73 5.22 2.35
N PHE A 55 2.39 6.20 1.74
CA PHE A 55 2.18 7.61 2.05
C PHE A 55 0.77 8.09 1.68
N ALA A 56 0.25 7.69 0.53
CA ALA A 56 -1.12 8.01 0.12
C ALA A 56 -2.14 7.51 1.16
N CYS A 57 -1.97 6.28 1.66
CA CYS A 57 -2.76 5.74 2.77
C CYS A 57 -2.62 6.61 4.03
N LEU A 58 -1.40 6.86 4.51
CA LEU A 58 -1.19 7.65 5.74
C LEU A 58 -1.79 9.05 5.64
N LEU A 59 -1.68 9.71 4.49
CA LEU A 59 -2.28 11.02 4.24
C LEU A 59 -3.82 10.94 4.23
N ASN A 60 -4.39 9.93 3.59
CA ASN A 60 -5.84 9.72 3.60
C ASN A 60 -6.37 9.41 5.01
N ALA A 61 -5.64 8.62 5.80
CA ALA A 61 -5.96 8.33 7.19
C ALA A 61 -5.93 9.61 8.06
N ARG A 62 -4.92 10.47 7.90
CA ARG A 62 -4.84 11.75 8.64
C ARG A 62 -5.95 12.74 8.24
N ARG A 63 -6.37 12.74 6.97
CA ARG A 63 -7.38 13.67 6.46
C ARG A 63 -8.81 13.23 6.72
N CYS A 64 -9.09 11.93 6.56
CA CYS A 64 -10.44 11.38 6.63
C CYS A 64 -10.68 10.44 7.82
N GLY A 65 -9.65 10.13 8.62
CA GLY A 65 -9.78 9.13 9.70
C GLY A 65 -9.95 7.70 9.18
N ARG A 66 -9.57 7.42 7.93
CA ARG A 66 -9.80 6.12 7.29
C ARG A 66 -8.95 5.03 7.96
N ILE A 67 -9.61 4.07 8.61
CA ILE A 67 -8.95 3.09 9.48
C ILE A 67 -8.03 2.15 8.71
N HIS A 68 -8.49 1.57 7.59
CA HIS A 68 -7.63 0.64 6.85
C HIS A 68 -6.31 1.27 6.41
N CYS A 69 -6.32 2.55 6.07
CA CYS A 69 -5.19 3.31 5.58
C CYS A 69 -4.20 3.60 6.72
N ARG A 70 -4.69 3.72 7.96
CA ARG A 70 -3.86 3.84 9.16
C ARG A 70 -3.05 2.57 9.41
N VAL A 71 -3.60 1.41 9.06
CA VAL A 71 -2.98 0.10 9.28
C VAL A 71 -2.16 -0.37 8.07
N THR A 72 -2.71 -0.24 6.86
CA THR A 72 -2.03 -0.65 5.62
C THR A 72 -0.91 0.29 5.22
N GLY A 73 -0.99 1.59 5.56
CA GLY A 73 0.06 2.56 5.26
C GLY A 73 1.43 2.15 5.83
N PRO A 74 1.58 1.95 7.15
CA PRO A 74 2.82 1.47 7.76
C PRO A 74 3.26 0.10 7.22
N TYR A 75 2.31 -0.80 6.96
CA TYR A 75 2.60 -2.11 6.39
C TYR A 75 3.24 -2.01 5.00
N LEU A 76 2.70 -1.18 4.11
CA LEU A 76 3.26 -0.96 2.77
C LEU A 76 4.67 -0.35 2.83
N LEU A 77 4.92 0.57 3.77
CA LEU A 77 6.26 1.13 4.00
C LEU A 77 7.24 0.07 4.52
N ALA A 78 6.79 -0.82 5.41
CA ALA A 78 7.60 -1.95 5.86
C ALA A 78 7.92 -2.90 4.70
N MET A 79 6.95 -3.22 3.84
CA MET A 79 7.18 -4.02 2.63
C MET A 79 8.16 -3.35 1.67
N ALA A 80 8.13 -2.02 1.53
CA ALA A 80 9.13 -1.30 0.74
C ALA A 80 10.54 -1.50 1.31
N GLY A 81 10.69 -1.41 2.63
CA GLY A 81 11.95 -1.72 3.33
C GLY A 81 12.43 -3.15 3.07
N LEU A 82 11.52 -4.13 3.12
CA LEU A 82 11.85 -5.54 2.83
C LEU A 82 12.27 -5.77 1.38
N VAL A 83 11.65 -5.09 0.42
CA VAL A 83 12.06 -5.13 -0.99
C VAL A 83 13.49 -4.59 -1.16
N VAL A 84 13.80 -3.45 -0.54
CA VAL A 84 15.15 -2.88 -0.57
C VAL A 84 16.17 -3.81 0.09
N ALA A 85 15.84 -4.35 1.27
CA ALA A 85 16.71 -5.29 1.99
C ALA A 85 16.97 -6.57 1.18
N TYR A 86 15.95 -7.11 0.51
CA TYR A 86 16.10 -8.28 -0.34
C TYR A 86 16.96 -7.99 -1.57
N ALA A 87 16.72 -6.86 -2.25
CA ALA A 87 17.51 -6.45 -3.40
C ALA A 87 18.98 -6.18 -3.06
N ALA A 88 19.27 -5.73 -1.83
CA ALA A 88 20.62 -5.53 -1.31
C ALA A 88 21.30 -6.84 -0.84
N GLY A 89 20.61 -7.99 -0.92
CA GLY A 89 21.12 -9.27 -0.42
C GLY A 89 21.11 -9.42 1.10
N ALA A 90 20.47 -8.49 1.82
CA ALA A 90 20.41 -8.50 3.29
C ALA A 90 19.27 -9.37 3.86
N ALA A 91 18.31 -9.79 3.02
CA ALA A 91 17.20 -10.65 3.43
C ALA A 91 17.29 -12.05 2.80
N PRO A 92 17.27 -13.15 3.59
CA PRO A 92 17.52 -14.50 3.10
C PRO A 92 16.25 -15.17 2.54
N PHE A 93 15.57 -14.54 1.58
CA PHE A 93 14.33 -15.11 1.00
C PHE A 93 14.57 -16.16 -0.10
N GLY A 94 15.83 -16.41 -0.47
CA GLY A 94 16.19 -17.45 -1.43
C GLY A 94 15.63 -17.24 -2.85
N PRO A 95 15.57 -18.31 -3.68
CA PRO A 95 15.15 -18.25 -5.08
C PRO A 95 13.70 -17.79 -5.30
N HIS A 96 12.83 -18.01 -4.31
CA HIS A 96 11.40 -17.67 -4.38
C HIS A 96 11.08 -16.32 -3.70
N GLY A 97 12.08 -15.52 -3.36
CA GLY A 97 11.89 -14.30 -2.57
C GLY A 97 10.96 -13.28 -3.21
N TRP A 98 10.97 -13.12 -4.54
CA TRP A 98 10.03 -12.25 -5.24
C TRP A 98 8.57 -12.72 -5.14
N SER A 99 8.33 -14.02 -5.29
CA SER A 99 6.99 -14.60 -5.12
C SER A 99 6.51 -14.47 -3.69
N PHE A 100 7.40 -14.68 -2.71
CA PHE A 100 7.09 -14.49 -1.30
C PHE A 100 6.77 -13.03 -0.99
N LEU A 101 7.60 -12.08 -1.42
CA LEU A 101 7.38 -10.65 -1.21
C LEU A 101 6.09 -10.15 -1.87
N GLY A 102 5.81 -10.60 -3.10
CA GLY A 102 4.56 -10.28 -3.81
C GLY A 102 3.34 -10.85 -3.10
N GLY A 103 3.38 -12.14 -2.75
CA GLY A 103 2.31 -12.81 -2.03
C GLY A 103 2.06 -12.19 -0.65
N ALA A 104 3.13 -11.96 0.12
CA ALA A 104 3.06 -11.30 1.42
C ALA A 104 2.43 -9.92 1.28
N THR A 105 2.92 -9.08 0.36
CA THR A 105 2.38 -7.72 0.12
C THR A 105 0.88 -7.76 -0.16
N LEU A 106 0.44 -8.60 -1.12
CA LEU A 106 -0.96 -8.65 -1.53
C LEU A 106 -1.86 -9.21 -0.43
N ILE A 107 -1.52 -10.37 0.12
CA ILE A 107 -2.32 -11.04 1.14
C ILE A 107 -2.36 -10.19 2.42
N GLY A 108 -1.21 -9.69 2.87
CA GLY A 108 -1.11 -8.83 4.03
C GLY A 108 -1.92 -7.55 3.87
N PHE A 109 -1.86 -6.90 2.70
CA PHE A 109 -2.67 -5.72 2.42
C PHE A 109 -4.17 -6.02 2.51
N VAL A 110 -4.63 -7.11 1.87
CA VAL A 110 -6.05 -7.52 1.88
C VAL A 110 -6.52 -7.87 3.29
N VAL A 111 -5.75 -8.65 4.04
CA VAL A 111 -6.07 -9.05 5.42
C VAL A 111 -6.14 -7.84 6.33
N LEU A 112 -5.16 -6.94 6.25
CA LEU A 112 -5.14 -5.74 7.08
C LEU A 112 -6.27 -4.77 6.70
N TRP A 113 -6.57 -4.61 5.42
CA TRP A 113 -7.72 -3.81 5.00
C TRP A 113 -9.01 -4.43 5.56
N TRP A 114 -9.33 -5.65 5.16
CA TRP A 114 -10.59 -6.29 5.53
C TRP A 114 -10.75 -6.40 7.05
N GLY A 115 -9.70 -6.85 7.74
CA GLY A 115 -9.71 -7.05 9.20
C GLY A 115 -9.89 -5.74 9.96
N SER A 116 -9.16 -4.69 9.57
CA SER A 116 -9.25 -3.41 10.27
C SER A 116 -10.63 -2.74 10.12
N GLU A 117 -11.22 -2.77 8.92
CA GLU A 117 -12.58 -2.23 8.74
C GLU A 117 -13.64 -3.09 9.43
N ARG A 118 -13.44 -4.41 9.53
CA ARG A 118 -14.39 -5.30 10.19
C ARG A 118 -14.40 -5.15 11.71
N LEU A 119 -13.25 -4.82 12.31
CA LEU A 119 -13.06 -4.67 13.75
C LEU A 119 -13.41 -3.27 14.25
N TRP A 120 -13.03 -2.22 13.51
CA TRP A 120 -13.15 -0.83 13.97
C TRP A 120 -14.06 0.05 13.11
N GLY A 121 -14.62 -0.49 12.03
CA GLY A 121 -15.38 0.28 11.05
C GLY A 121 -14.48 1.00 10.04
N LYS A 122 -15.11 1.71 9.09
CA LYS A 122 -14.43 2.37 7.97
C LYS A 122 -13.64 3.61 8.39
N PHE A 123 -14.15 4.34 9.37
CA PHE A 123 -13.60 5.61 9.82
C PHE A 123 -13.51 5.64 11.35
N GLY A 124 -12.49 6.32 11.86
CA GLY A 124 -12.33 6.63 13.28
C GLY A 124 -11.72 8.02 13.46
N ARG A 125 -11.49 8.44 14.71
CA ARG A 125 -10.86 9.74 15.00
C ARG A 125 -9.51 9.83 14.30
N PRO A 126 -9.19 10.91 13.55
CA PRO A 126 -7.95 11.07 12.79
C PRO A 126 -6.68 10.84 13.61
#